data_AF-A0A2V6WG51-F1
#
_entry.id   AF-A0A2V6WG51-F1
#
_cell.length_a   1.000
_cell.length_b   1.000
_cell.length_c   1.000
_cell.angle_alpha   90.00
_cell.angle_beta   90.00
_cell.angle_gamma   90.00
#
_symmetry.space_group_name_H-M   'P 1'
#
loop_
_entity.id
_entity.type
_entity.pdbx_description
1 polymer ?
#
loop_
_entity_poly.entity_id
_entity_poly.type
_entity_poly.pdbx_seq_one_letter_code
_entity_poly.pdbx_strand_id
1 'polypeptide(L)'
;MALLRPASVTRDRLTSLLMEFAGALEDGLRAIDASVPCHPCGEIDLLAVSRGSQLTIIDVETSVNDALAVRGIAHVHWVVRHLPNVRRMYREQGINFSLQPRLVLLAPQFSPLLRSVARQMTGPQAQWMRYHTVESAGGPGILFEPLAGD
;
A
#
# COMPACT_ATOMS: atom_id res chain seq x y z
N MET A 1 16.16 32.80 -9.90
CA MET A 1 16.08 31.32 -10.06
C MET A 1 16.97 30.69 -9.01
N ALA A 2 16.44 29.81 -8.18
CA ALA A 2 17.26 29.02 -7.25
C ALA A 2 17.63 27.68 -7.90
N LEU A 3 18.92 27.35 -7.90
CA LEU A 3 19.40 26.03 -8.33
C LEU A 3 19.15 25.03 -7.19
N LEU A 4 18.27 24.07 -7.44
CA LEU A 4 18.01 22.97 -6.51
C LEU A 4 19.11 21.91 -6.64
N ARG A 5 19.66 21.46 -5.51
CA ARG A 5 20.63 20.37 -5.45
C ARG A 5 19.94 19.09 -4.95
N PRO A 6 20.26 17.91 -5.50
CA PRO A 6 19.76 16.65 -4.95
C PRO A 6 20.17 16.51 -3.48
N ALA A 7 19.22 16.08 -2.66
CA ALA A 7 19.45 15.76 -1.27
C ALA A 7 18.73 14.45 -0.93
N SER A 8 19.31 13.67 -0.02
CA SER A 8 18.63 12.52 0.57
C SER A 8 17.60 12.99 1.60
N VAL A 9 16.44 12.35 1.62
CA VAL A 9 15.43 12.53 2.65
C VAL A 9 15.21 11.21 3.36
N THR A 10 15.07 11.22 4.67
CA THR A 10 14.68 10.02 5.43
C THR A 10 13.18 9.80 5.30
N ARG A 11 12.74 8.56 5.51
CA ARG A 11 11.33 8.20 5.50
C ARG A 11 10.52 9.06 6.47
N ASP A 12 10.98 9.15 7.71
CA ASP A 12 10.32 9.91 8.79
C ASP A 12 10.22 11.40 8.46
N ARG A 13 11.26 11.96 7.83
CA ARG A 13 11.23 13.36 7.43
C ARG A 13 10.22 13.58 6.31
N LEU A 14 10.14 12.67 5.34
CA LEU A 14 9.17 12.74 4.25
C LEU A 14 7.74 12.61 4.77
N THR A 15 7.44 11.65 5.64
CA THR A 15 6.10 11.48 6.22
C THR A 15 5.71 12.68 7.09
N SER A 16 6.64 13.21 7.88
CA SER A 16 6.42 14.43 8.67
C SER A 16 6.07 15.63 7.80
N LEU A 17 6.78 15.84 6.68
CA LEU A 17 6.48 16.91 5.73
C LEU A 17 5.09 16.75 5.11
N LEU A 18 4.70 15.53 4.75
CA LEU A 18 3.38 15.25 4.19
C LEU A 18 2.24 15.42 5.21
N MET A 19 2.52 15.20 6.51
CA MET A 19 1.59 15.50 7.60
C MET A 19 1.43 17.02 7.82
N GLU A 20 2.52 17.78 7.71
CA GLU A 20 2.54 19.22 7.96
C GLU A 20 1.90 20.02 6.81
N PHE A 21 2.15 19.63 5.55
CA PHE A 21 1.75 20.38 4.38
C PHE A 21 0.57 19.71 3.65
N ALA A 22 -0.65 20.07 4.05
CA ALA A 22 -1.85 19.69 3.30
C ALA A 22 -1.73 20.16 1.83
N GLY A 23 -2.16 19.31 0.90
CA GLY A 23 -2.05 19.60 -0.53
C GLY A 23 -0.70 19.32 -1.17
N ALA A 24 0.31 18.86 -0.42
CA ALA A 24 1.67 18.65 -0.96
C ALA A 24 1.74 17.66 -2.14
N LEU A 25 0.86 16.66 -2.19
CA LEU A 25 0.77 15.71 -3.30
C LEU A 25 -0.32 16.05 -4.31
N GLU A 26 -1.46 16.55 -3.83
CA GLU A 26 -2.65 16.86 -4.63
C GLU A 26 -3.55 17.84 -3.86
N ASP A 27 -4.13 18.82 -4.57
CA ASP A 27 -5.03 19.81 -3.97
C ASP A 27 -6.17 19.16 -3.18
N GLY A 28 -6.28 19.55 -1.90
CA GLY A 28 -7.31 19.04 -1.00
C GLY A 28 -7.05 17.64 -0.44
N LEU A 29 -5.90 17.02 -0.71
CA LEU A 29 -5.44 15.85 0.03
C LEU A 29 -4.87 16.28 1.40
N ARG A 30 -5.39 15.69 2.47
CA ARG A 30 -4.95 15.97 3.84
C ARG A 30 -4.62 14.67 4.56
N ALA A 31 -3.38 14.55 5.05
CA ALA A 31 -3.00 13.44 5.91
C ALA A 31 -3.70 13.55 7.28
N ILE A 32 -4.13 12.41 7.83
CA ILE A 32 -4.94 12.30 9.05
C ILE A 32 -4.31 11.42 10.11
N ASP A 33 -3.40 10.53 9.73
CA ASP A 33 -2.69 9.64 10.64
C ASP A 33 -1.39 9.14 9.99
N ALA A 34 -0.45 8.69 10.80
CA ALA A 34 0.86 8.19 10.37
C ALA A 34 1.26 6.94 11.15
N SER A 35 2.09 6.09 10.54
CA SER A 35 2.60 4.85 11.17
C SER A 35 1.48 3.98 11.74
N VAL A 36 0.41 3.77 10.96
CA VAL A 36 -0.78 3.05 11.42
C VAL A 36 -0.48 1.55 11.43
N PRO A 37 -0.55 0.86 12.59
CA PRO A 37 -0.24 -0.55 12.67
C PRO A 37 -1.21 -1.40 11.84
N CYS A 38 -0.65 -2.28 11.00
CA CYS A 38 -1.36 -3.02 9.97
C CYS A 38 -0.89 -4.49 9.97
N HIS A 39 -0.96 -5.19 11.11
CA HIS A 39 -0.50 -6.58 11.19
C HIS A 39 -1.35 -7.52 10.30
N PRO A 40 -0.74 -8.45 9.53
CA PRO A 40 0.69 -8.77 9.44
C PRO A 40 1.48 -7.99 8.36
N CYS A 41 0.85 -7.05 7.69
CA CYS A 41 1.38 -6.30 6.55
C CYS A 41 2.40 -5.20 6.90
N GLY A 42 2.63 -4.95 8.19
CA GLY A 42 3.56 -3.92 8.67
C GLY A 42 2.82 -2.69 9.18
N GLU A 43 3.26 -1.51 8.76
CA GLU A 43 2.62 -0.23 9.11
C GLU A 43 2.31 0.54 7.84
N ILE A 44 1.11 1.14 7.80
CA ILE A 44 0.76 2.13 6.78
C ILE A 44 1.49 3.43 7.12
N ASP A 45 2.24 3.98 6.16
CA ASP A 45 3.03 5.18 6.43
C ASP A 45 2.14 6.38 6.74
N LEU A 46 1.11 6.61 5.91
CA LEU A 46 0.13 7.67 6.11
C LEU A 46 -1.27 7.22 5.68
N LEU A 47 -2.26 7.63 6.47
CA LEU A 47 -3.64 7.72 6.02
C LEU A 47 -3.98 9.16 5.71
N ALA A 48 -4.72 9.37 4.64
CA ALA A 48 -5.15 10.68 4.17
C ALA A 48 -6.61 10.66 3.69
N VAL A 49 -7.19 11.84 3.55
CA VAL A 49 -8.51 12.03 2.97
C VAL A 49 -8.37 12.97 1.78
N SER A 50 -8.82 12.53 0.61
CA SER A 50 -8.82 13.36 -0.59
C SER A 50 -9.95 14.40 -0.54
N ARG A 51 -9.91 15.38 -1.45
CA ARG A 51 -10.99 16.37 -1.61
C ARG A 51 -12.37 15.73 -1.82
N GLY A 52 -12.42 14.55 -2.44
CA GLY A 52 -13.66 13.78 -2.65
C GLY A 52 -14.07 12.91 -1.47
N SER A 53 -13.55 13.16 -0.27
CA SER A 53 -13.78 12.35 0.93
C SER A 53 -13.32 10.88 0.81
N GLN A 54 -12.44 10.55 -0.14
CA GLN A 54 -11.96 9.19 -0.31
C GLN A 54 -10.80 8.91 0.67
N LEU A 55 -10.91 7.81 1.43
CA LEU A 55 -9.79 7.31 2.23
C LEU A 55 -8.62 6.95 1.31
N THR A 56 -7.47 7.54 1.56
CA THR A 56 -6.25 7.37 0.76
C THR A 56 -5.14 6.82 1.64
N ILE A 57 -4.58 5.69 1.23
CA ILE A 57 -3.40 5.07 1.83
C ILE A 57 -2.20 5.59 1.06
N ILE A 58 -1.21 6.15 1.74
CA ILE A 58 0.02 6.62 1.11
C ILE A 58 1.17 5.82 1.70
N ASP A 59 1.85 5.06 0.85
CA ASP A 59 3.03 4.28 1.20
C ASP A 59 4.25 4.91 0.52
N VAL A 60 5.30 5.14 1.30
CA VAL A 60 6.51 5.84 0.87
C VAL A 60 7.73 4.92 0.83
N GLU A 61 8.69 5.26 -0.03
CA GLU A 61 10.03 4.70 -0.07
C GLU A 61 11.06 5.79 -0.42
N THR A 62 12.30 5.65 0.06
CA THR A 62 13.40 6.62 -0.18
C THR A 62 14.40 6.15 -1.24
N SER A 63 14.24 4.92 -1.73
CA SER A 63 15.03 4.30 -2.80
C SER A 63 14.13 3.49 -3.75
N VAL A 64 14.71 2.84 -4.77
CA VAL A 64 13.96 1.90 -5.60
C VAL A 64 13.69 0.63 -4.80
N ASN A 65 12.42 0.26 -4.63
CA ASN A 65 12.00 -0.96 -3.94
C ASN A 65 10.70 -1.50 -4.53
N ASP A 66 10.75 -2.67 -5.16
CA ASP A 66 9.56 -3.27 -5.80
C ASP A 66 8.56 -3.83 -4.79
N ALA A 67 9.00 -4.11 -3.56
CA ALA A 67 8.12 -4.55 -2.48
C ALA A 67 7.08 -3.49 -2.08
N LEU A 68 7.31 -2.22 -2.45
CA LEU A 68 6.40 -1.11 -2.16
C LEU A 68 4.97 -1.36 -2.65
N ALA A 69 4.79 -1.94 -3.85
CA ALA A 69 3.45 -2.23 -4.35
C ALA A 69 2.80 -3.42 -3.68
N VAL A 70 3.55 -4.48 -3.38
CA VAL A 70 3.02 -5.64 -2.66
C VAL A 70 2.52 -5.21 -1.29
N ARG A 71 3.32 -4.40 -0.58
CA ARG A 71 2.93 -3.84 0.72
C ARG A 71 1.71 -2.93 0.61
N GLY A 72 1.71 -1.99 -0.33
CA GLY A 72 0.59 -1.06 -0.52
C GLY A 72 -0.73 -1.77 -0.84
N ILE A 73 -0.71 -2.81 -1.69
CA ILE A 73 -1.89 -3.63 -1.98
C ILE A 73 -2.35 -4.39 -0.72
N ALA A 74 -1.42 -4.95 0.05
CA ALA A 74 -1.74 -5.61 1.31
C ALA A 74 -2.37 -4.64 2.33
N HIS A 75 -1.91 -3.39 2.38
CA HIS A 75 -2.52 -2.35 3.20
C HIS A 75 -3.95 -2.00 2.78
N VAL A 76 -4.23 -1.89 1.47
CA VAL A 76 -5.59 -1.72 0.97
C VAL A 76 -6.48 -2.88 1.42
N HIS A 77 -6.01 -4.11 1.22
CA HIS A 77 -6.74 -5.30 1.64
C HIS A 77 -7.03 -5.28 3.15
N TRP A 78 -6.04 -4.96 3.98
CA TRP A 78 -6.21 -4.87 5.42
C TRP A 78 -7.23 -3.80 5.82
N VAL A 79 -7.19 -2.61 5.21
CA VAL A 79 -8.16 -1.53 5.48
C VAL A 79 -9.58 -1.96 5.13
N VAL A 80 -9.77 -2.62 3.99
CA VAL A 80 -11.09 -3.15 3.59
C VAL A 80 -11.58 -4.21 4.57
N ARG A 81 -10.70 -5.15 4.96
CA ARG A 81 -11.04 -6.23 5.92
C ARG A 81 -11.37 -5.69 7.32
N HIS A 82 -10.80 -4.56 7.72
CA HIS A 82 -11.00 -3.95 9.03
C HIS A 82 -11.83 -2.66 8.97
N LEU A 83 -12.61 -2.45 7.90
CA LEU A 83 -13.36 -1.22 7.64
C LEU A 83 -14.25 -0.75 8.82
N PRO A 84 -14.94 -1.63 9.58
CA PRO A 84 -15.71 -1.20 10.75
C PRO A 84 -14.85 -0.50 11.82
N ASN A 85 -13.62 -0.99 12.05
CA ASN A 85 -12.70 -0.41 13.02
C ASN A 85 -12.12 0.91 12.51
N VAL A 86 -11.69 0.94 11.25
CA VAL A 86 -11.20 2.16 10.57
C VAL A 86 -12.26 3.25 10.62
N ARG A 87 -13.53 2.91 10.34
CA ARG A 87 -14.66 3.85 10.43
C ARG A 87 -14.89 4.39 11.83
N ARG A 88 -14.68 3.59 12.86
CA ARG A 88 -14.80 4.02 14.26
C ARG A 88 -13.67 4.96 14.64
N MET A 89 -12.43 4.65 14.25
CA MET A 89 -11.24 5.43 14.58
C MET A 89 -11.25 6.81 13.90
N TYR A 90 -11.67 6.87 12.63
CA TYR A 90 -11.60 8.10 11.82
C TYR A 90 -12.98 8.71 11.52
N ARG A 91 -13.96 8.52 12.42
CA ARG A 91 -15.35 8.95 12.20
C ARG A 91 -15.50 10.44 11.91
N GLU A 92 -14.66 11.26 12.51
CA GLU A 92 -14.71 12.73 12.43
C GLU A 92 -13.94 13.29 11.22
N GLN A 93 -13.29 12.44 10.42
CA GLN A 93 -12.44 12.87 9.32
C GLN A 93 -13.19 13.10 8.00
N GLY A 94 -14.53 12.99 8.00
CA GLY A 94 -15.36 13.25 6.82
C GLY A 94 -15.14 12.26 5.67
N ILE A 95 -14.75 11.02 5.99
CA ILE A 95 -14.47 9.96 5.01
C ILE A 95 -15.78 9.35 4.50
N ASN A 96 -15.89 9.22 3.18
CA ASN A 96 -16.93 8.46 2.51
C ASN A 96 -16.51 6.98 2.39
N PHE A 97 -16.91 6.17 3.36
CA PHE A 97 -16.62 4.73 3.41
C PHE A 97 -17.37 3.89 2.37
N SER A 98 -18.24 4.49 1.55
CA SER A 98 -18.85 3.80 0.40
C SER A 98 -17.91 3.72 -0.80
N LEU A 99 -16.82 4.50 -0.81
CA LEU A 99 -15.77 4.44 -1.83
C LEU A 99 -14.70 3.42 -1.41
N GLN A 100 -14.13 2.70 -2.37
CA GLN A 100 -12.95 1.89 -2.09
C GLN A 100 -11.75 2.80 -1.71
N PRO A 101 -10.88 2.37 -0.78
CA PRO A 101 -9.66 3.10 -0.47
C PRO A 101 -8.78 3.28 -1.70
N ARG A 102 -8.22 4.47 -1.87
CA ARG A 102 -7.21 4.76 -2.89
C ARG A 102 -5.82 4.43 -2.36
N LEU A 103 -4.95 3.89 -3.20
CA LEU A 103 -3.53 3.70 -2.90
C LEU A 103 -2.69 4.73 -3.66
N VAL A 104 -1.76 5.38 -2.94
CA VAL A 104 -0.73 6.24 -3.51
C VAL A 104 0.62 5.67 -3.09
N LEU A 105 1.44 5.31 -4.06
CA LEU A 105 2.82 4.89 -3.84
C LEU A 105 3.73 6.07 -4.15
N LEU A 106 4.62 6.42 -3.23
CA LEU A 106 5.54 7.55 -3.37
C LEU A 106 6.98 7.06 -3.24
N ALA A 107 7.76 7.22 -4.29
CA ALA A 107 9.18 6.91 -4.29
C ALA A 107 9.92 7.90 -5.22
N PRO A 108 11.23 8.13 -5.02
CA PRO A 108 12.02 8.93 -5.95
C PRO A 108 11.99 8.37 -7.37
N GLN A 109 11.96 7.04 -7.50
CA GLN A 109 11.92 6.31 -8.76
C GLN A 109 11.23 4.96 -8.58
N PHE A 110 10.59 4.47 -9.64
CA PHE A 110 10.01 3.13 -9.72
C PHE A 110 10.79 2.29 -10.72
N SER A 111 11.02 1.01 -10.42
CA SER A 111 11.72 0.12 -11.35
C SER A 111 10.88 -0.17 -12.62
N PRO A 112 11.50 -0.60 -13.74
CA PRO A 112 10.76 -1.08 -14.90
C PRO A 112 9.81 -2.26 -14.58
N LEU A 113 10.18 -3.12 -13.63
CA LEU A 113 9.37 -4.26 -13.20
C LEU A 113 8.10 -3.77 -12.51
N LEU A 114 8.24 -2.89 -11.51
CA LEU A 114 7.09 -2.33 -10.80
C LEU A 114 6.19 -1.49 -11.72
N ARG A 115 6.76 -0.73 -12.66
CA ARG A 115 5.96 -0.05 -13.69
C ARG A 115 5.18 -1.02 -14.58
N SER A 116 5.70 -2.22 -14.80
CA SER A 116 4.99 -3.28 -15.55
C SER A 116 3.85 -3.88 -14.74
N VAL A 117 4.07 -4.11 -13.44
CA VAL A 117 3.00 -4.51 -12.50
C VAL A 117 1.90 -3.46 -12.44
N ALA A 118 2.25 -2.17 -12.35
CA ALA A 118 1.29 -1.07 -12.32
C ALA A 118 0.33 -1.06 -13.52
N ARG A 119 0.84 -1.36 -14.72
CA ARG A 119 -0.01 -1.49 -15.93
C ARG A 119 -0.98 -2.67 -15.90
N GLN A 120 -0.75 -3.63 -15.02
CA GLN A 120 -1.54 -4.85 -14.86
C GLN A 120 -2.29 -4.90 -13.52
N MET A 121 -2.37 -3.80 -12.75
CA MET A 121 -3.10 -3.79 -11.48
C MET A 121 -4.62 -4.00 -11.63
N THR A 122 -5.17 -3.77 -12.83
CA THR A 122 -6.53 -4.17 -13.21
C THR A 122 -6.54 -5.48 -14.02
N GLY A 123 -5.44 -6.23 -13.98
CA GLY A 123 -5.05 -7.27 -14.93
C GLY A 123 -5.40 -8.70 -14.52
N PRO A 124 -4.61 -9.69 -14.98
CA PRO A 124 -5.09 -11.00 -15.44
C PRO A 124 -5.63 -11.92 -14.34
N GLN A 125 -6.42 -12.92 -14.75
CA GLN A 125 -6.77 -14.05 -13.89
C GLN A 125 -5.50 -14.83 -13.54
N ALA A 126 -5.05 -14.71 -12.29
CA ALA A 126 -3.92 -15.46 -11.75
C ALA A 126 -4.41 -16.68 -10.95
N GLN A 127 -3.84 -17.85 -11.21
CA GLN A 127 -4.08 -19.06 -10.41
C GLN A 127 -2.89 -19.28 -9.48
N TRP A 128 -3.19 -19.43 -8.20
CA TRP A 128 -2.19 -19.67 -7.15
C TRP A 128 -2.24 -21.14 -6.74
N MET A 129 -1.09 -21.79 -6.69
CA MET A 129 -0.97 -23.19 -6.26
C MET A 129 0.15 -23.32 -5.25
N ARG A 130 -0.11 -24.02 -4.16
CA ARG A 130 0.89 -24.51 -3.22
C ARG A 130 1.30 -25.91 -3.64
N TYR A 131 2.57 -26.25 -3.46
CA TYR A 131 3.02 -27.64 -3.55
C TYR A 131 3.57 -28.08 -2.20
N HIS A 132 3.40 -29.37 -1.90
CA HIS A 132 3.95 -30.03 -0.72
C HIS A 132 4.75 -31.25 -1.16
N THR A 133 5.91 -31.47 -0.56
CA THR A 133 6.65 -32.73 -0.74
C THR A 133 6.18 -33.74 0.31
N VAL A 134 5.77 -34.91 -0.14
CA VAL A 134 5.28 -36.00 0.72
C VAL A 134 6.14 -37.23 0.54
N GLU A 135 6.37 -38.01 1.59
CA GLU A 135 7.02 -39.31 1.45
C GLU A 135 6.03 -40.32 0.84
N SER A 136 6.51 -41.13 -0.10
CA SER A 136 5.76 -42.24 -0.70
C SER A 136 6.63 -43.49 -0.80
N ALA A 137 6.00 -44.65 -1.00
CA ALA A 137 6.69 -45.92 -1.12
C ALA A 137 7.74 -45.98 -2.25
N GLY A 138 7.67 -45.08 -3.24
CA GLY A 138 8.60 -44.97 -4.36
C GLY A 138 9.57 -43.78 -4.29
N GLY A 139 9.63 -43.06 -3.16
CA GLY A 139 10.40 -41.82 -3.01
C GLY A 139 9.52 -40.57 -2.81
N PRO A 140 10.08 -39.36 -2.90
CA PRO A 140 9.34 -38.13 -2.65
C PRO A 140 8.26 -37.88 -3.71
N GLY A 141 7.00 -37.82 -3.28
CA GLY A 141 5.85 -37.38 -4.06
C GLY A 141 5.60 -35.87 -3.92
N ILE A 142 4.81 -35.30 -4.84
CA ILE A 142 4.41 -33.89 -4.80
C ILE A 142 2.89 -33.80 -4.82
N LEU A 143 2.31 -33.12 -3.83
CA LEU A 143 0.89 -32.77 -3.76
C LEU A 143 0.71 -31.30 -4.13
N PHE A 144 -0.25 -31.00 -5.01
CA PHE A 144 -0.60 -29.63 -5.39
C PHE A 144 -1.96 -29.23 -4.80
N GLU A 145 -2.05 -28.03 -4.23
CA GLU A 145 -3.27 -27.48 -3.65
C GLU A 145 -3.53 -26.07 -4.20
N PRO A 146 -4.73 -25.77 -4.71
CA PRO A 146 -5.07 -24.41 -5.11
C PRO A 146 -5.14 -23.49 -3.87
N LEU A 147 -4.69 -22.24 -4.04
CA LEU A 147 -4.83 -21.19 -3.03
C LEU A 147 -5.85 -20.16 -3.49
N ALA A 148 -6.82 -19.86 -2.63
CA ALA A 148 -7.62 -18.66 -2.76
C ALA A 148 -6.83 -17.46 -2.20
N GLY A 149 -6.96 -16.30 -2.82
CA GLY A 149 -6.60 -15.04 -2.17
C GLY A 149 -7.70 -14.70 -1.18
N ASP A 150 -7.45 -14.88 0.12
CA ASP A 150 -8.37 -14.54 1.20
C ASP A 150 -8.45 -13.03 1.45
#